data_AF-A0AAU3ATX2-F1
#
_entry.id   AF-A0AAU3ATX2-F1
#
_cell.length_a   1.000
_cell.length_b   1.000
_cell.length_c   1.000
_cell.angle_alpha   90.00
_cell.angle_beta   90.00
_cell.angle_gamma   90.00
#
_symmetry.space_group_name_H-M   'P 1'
#
loop_
_entity.id
_entity.type
_entity.pdbx_description
1 polymer ?
#
loop_
_entity_poly.entity_id
_entity_poly.type
_entity_poly.pdbx_seq_one_letter_code
_entity_poly.pdbx_strand_id
1 'polypeptide(L)'
;MNENVPVPQALRSALAGLLDGLPPSQAAQAVDRLIANYRGATQTHAPVLRDRSDVAAYAAYRMPATFEAVRSALAALQDAVPDWTPATHTDVGGGTGAASWAVAEAWDTATTVLDWAEPALALGRELADASGIESLGAIRWERARIGSALSLPETDLVTVSYVLNELTADDRLALVDAAARAARGAVVIVEPGTPDGYARIIEARDRLIAAGFTVAAPCPHSAACPIEPGTDWCHFSARVSRSSLHRQVKGGSLAYEDEKFSYVAAVRGAAEAAVNRVVRRPQIRKGQVLLDLCTVDEVLRRETVTKRHGTLYRAARDASWGDVWPPAG
;
A
#
# COMPACT_ATOMS: atom_id res chain seq x y z
N MET A 1 -8.99 -26.09 -19.88
CA MET A 1 -9.84 -25.15 -19.11
C MET A 1 -8.90 -24.48 -18.12
N ASN A 2 -8.40 -23.28 -18.43
CA ASN A 2 -7.57 -22.54 -17.48
C ASN A 2 -8.52 -21.99 -16.42
N GLU A 3 -8.51 -22.57 -15.24
CA GLU A 3 -9.04 -21.90 -14.06
C GLU A 3 -8.27 -20.58 -13.90
N ASN A 4 -8.97 -19.45 -13.85
CA ASN A 4 -8.34 -18.15 -13.60
C ASN A 4 -7.77 -18.18 -12.18
N VAL A 5 -6.44 -18.33 -12.07
CA VAL A 5 -5.75 -18.36 -10.77
C VAL A 5 -5.92 -17.00 -10.10
N PRO A 6 -6.40 -16.91 -8.85
CA PRO A 6 -6.52 -15.63 -8.15
C PRO A 6 -5.18 -14.90 -8.06
N VAL A 7 -5.17 -13.58 -8.24
CA VAL A 7 -3.94 -12.75 -8.27
C VAL A 7 -3.04 -12.98 -7.04
N PRO A 8 -3.54 -13.05 -5.79
CA PRO A 8 -2.70 -13.35 -4.62
C PRO A 8 -2.06 -14.75 -4.67
N GLN A 9 -2.69 -15.72 -5.33
CA GLN A 9 -2.12 -17.05 -5.52
C GLN A 9 -1.08 -17.03 -6.65
N ALA A 10 -1.36 -16.35 -7.77
CA ALA A 10 -0.42 -16.18 -8.87
C ALA A 10 0.87 -15.48 -8.41
N LEU A 11 0.76 -14.42 -7.61
CA LEU A 11 1.91 -13.70 -7.05
C LEU A 11 2.79 -14.61 -6.21
N ARG A 12 2.17 -15.38 -5.30
CA ARG A 12 2.90 -16.34 -4.44
C ARG A 12 3.60 -17.42 -5.27
N SER A 13 2.95 -17.94 -6.30
CA SER A 13 3.55 -18.94 -7.20
C SER A 13 4.69 -18.36 -8.02
N ALA A 14 4.54 -17.16 -8.59
CA ALA A 14 5.58 -16.49 -9.36
C ALA A 14 6.82 -16.20 -8.50
N LEU A 15 6.62 -15.69 -7.29
CA LEU A 15 7.71 -15.46 -6.34
C LEU A 15 8.37 -16.77 -5.88
N ALA A 16 7.61 -17.85 -5.68
CA ALA A 16 8.19 -19.15 -5.34
C ALA A 16 9.07 -19.70 -6.47
N GLY A 17 8.59 -19.65 -7.73
CA GLY A 17 9.37 -20.09 -8.88
C GLY A 17 10.65 -19.29 -9.11
N LEU A 18 10.62 -17.98 -8.82
CA LEU A 18 11.82 -17.14 -8.86
C LEU A 18 12.91 -17.60 -7.88
N LEU A 19 12.49 -18.08 -6.70
CA LEU A 19 13.39 -18.48 -5.63
C LEU A 19 13.93 -19.90 -5.78
N ASP A 20 13.21 -20.79 -6.47
CA ASP A 20 13.68 -22.14 -6.78
C ASP A 20 14.99 -22.14 -7.59
N GLY A 21 15.26 -21.04 -8.33
CA GLY A 21 16.51 -20.81 -9.05
C GLY A 21 17.67 -20.25 -8.22
N LEU A 22 17.47 -19.92 -6.93
CA LEU A 22 18.51 -19.32 -6.08
C LEU A 22 18.99 -20.29 -4.99
N PRO A 23 20.31 -20.45 -4.80
CA PRO A 23 20.84 -21.18 -3.65
C PRO A 23 20.31 -20.60 -2.33
N PRO A 24 19.80 -21.41 -1.39
CA PRO A 24 19.21 -20.91 -0.13
C PRO A 24 20.14 -19.99 0.68
N SER A 25 21.46 -20.24 0.65
CA SER A 25 22.46 -19.43 1.31
C SER A 25 22.62 -18.03 0.70
N GLN A 26 22.47 -17.90 -0.62
CA GLN A 26 22.52 -16.61 -1.31
C GLN A 26 21.25 -15.81 -1.07
N ALA A 27 20.08 -16.46 -1.10
CA ALA A 27 18.81 -15.82 -0.76
C ALA A 27 18.81 -15.28 0.68
N ALA A 28 19.29 -16.07 1.65
CA ALA A 28 19.40 -15.64 3.04
C ALA A 28 20.36 -14.45 3.21
N GLN A 29 21.57 -14.50 2.61
CA GLN A 29 22.54 -13.40 2.68
C GLN A 29 22.03 -12.12 2.03
N ALA A 30 21.34 -12.24 0.89
CA ALA A 30 20.74 -11.08 0.22
C ALA A 30 19.67 -10.42 1.11
N VAL A 31 18.82 -11.20 1.79
CA VAL A 31 17.84 -10.64 2.72
C VAL A 31 18.49 -10.07 3.99
N ASP A 32 19.55 -10.69 4.53
CA ASP A 32 20.28 -10.13 5.68
C ASP A 32 20.88 -8.75 5.35
N ARG A 33 21.47 -8.61 4.15
CA ARG A 33 21.94 -7.31 3.64
C ARG A 33 20.79 -6.31 3.51
N LEU A 34 19.63 -6.77 3.05
CA LEU A 34 18.43 -5.94 2.90
C LEU A 34 17.91 -5.43 4.25
N ILE A 35 17.81 -6.31 5.25
CA ILE A 35 17.36 -5.98 6.61
C ILE A 35 18.33 -5.00 7.28
N ALA A 36 19.63 -5.17 7.09
CA ALA A 36 20.65 -4.27 7.64
C ALA A 36 20.57 -2.86 7.04
N ASN A 37 20.35 -2.76 5.72
CA ASN A 37 20.25 -1.48 5.02
C ASN A 37 18.94 -0.73 5.30
N TYR A 38 17.83 -1.44 5.52
CA TYR A 38 16.52 -0.83 5.80
C TYR A 38 16.36 -0.34 7.25
N ARG A 39 17.20 -0.82 8.18
CA ARG A 39 17.27 -0.33 9.57
C ARG A 39 18.26 0.83 9.76
N GLY A 40 19.05 1.15 8.73
CA GLY A 40 19.99 2.29 8.71
C GLY A 40 19.42 3.50 7.97
N ALA A 41 19.95 4.69 8.26
CA ALA A 41 19.57 5.92 7.59
C ALA A 41 19.80 5.87 6.07
N THR A 42 18.87 6.48 5.33
CA THR A 42 18.70 6.48 3.88
C THR A 42 20.01 6.78 3.12
N GLN A 43 20.40 5.90 2.19
CA GLN A 43 21.49 6.17 1.25
C GLN A 43 20.93 6.68 -0.09
N THR A 44 21.10 7.96 -0.36
CA THR A 44 20.54 8.69 -1.52
C THR A 44 21.37 8.60 -2.80
N HIS A 45 22.44 7.78 -2.86
CA HIS A 45 23.43 7.89 -3.94
C HIS A 45 23.83 6.59 -4.66
N ALA A 46 23.35 5.42 -4.25
CA ALA A 46 23.64 4.15 -4.95
C ALA A 46 22.42 3.21 -4.93
N PRO A 47 22.17 2.41 -5.99
CA PRO A 47 21.11 1.40 -5.96
C PRO A 47 21.36 0.45 -4.79
N VAL A 48 20.34 0.28 -3.94
CA VAL A 48 20.28 -0.82 -2.96
C VAL A 48 20.16 -2.15 -3.70
N LEU A 49 19.54 -2.14 -4.88
CA LEU A 49 19.33 -3.29 -5.76
C LEU A 49 20.32 -3.24 -6.93
N ARG A 50 21.47 -3.92 -6.78
CA ARG A 50 22.58 -3.85 -7.76
C ARG A 50 22.65 -5.04 -8.69
N ASP A 51 22.21 -6.21 -8.23
CA ASP A 51 22.23 -7.45 -8.99
C ASP A 51 20.91 -8.22 -8.86
N ARG A 52 20.72 -9.21 -9.73
CA ARG A 52 19.47 -10.00 -9.82
C ARG A 52 19.15 -10.73 -8.52
N SER A 53 20.15 -11.22 -7.79
CA SER A 53 19.96 -11.93 -6.52
C SER A 53 19.41 -11.00 -5.44
N ASP A 54 19.93 -9.77 -5.35
CA ASP A 54 19.44 -8.78 -4.39
C ASP A 54 18.00 -8.36 -4.70
N VAL A 55 17.66 -8.18 -5.99
CA VAL A 55 16.29 -7.81 -6.40
C VAL A 55 15.31 -8.97 -6.15
N ALA A 56 15.70 -10.20 -6.45
CA ALA A 56 14.84 -11.37 -6.22
C ALA A 56 14.58 -11.60 -4.73
N ALA A 57 15.62 -11.47 -3.89
CA ALA A 57 15.49 -11.52 -2.45
C ALA A 57 14.61 -10.38 -1.90
N TYR A 58 14.79 -9.15 -2.41
CA TYR A 58 13.94 -8.01 -2.10
C TYR A 58 12.48 -8.28 -2.45
N ALA A 59 12.20 -8.74 -3.67
CA ALA A 59 10.86 -9.01 -4.17
C ALA A 59 10.17 -10.06 -3.29
N ALA A 60 10.81 -11.20 -3.06
CA ALA A 60 10.30 -12.23 -2.17
C ALA A 60 10.02 -11.72 -0.75
N TYR A 61 10.85 -10.79 -0.26
CA TYR A 61 10.76 -10.28 1.09
C TYR A 61 9.71 -9.16 1.27
N ARG A 62 9.62 -8.21 0.34
CA ARG A 62 8.77 -6.99 0.44
C ARG A 62 7.51 -7.04 -0.41
N MET A 63 7.56 -7.63 -1.60
CA MET A 63 6.46 -7.54 -2.56
C MET A 63 5.12 -8.07 -1.99
N PRO A 64 5.07 -9.20 -1.23
CA PRO A 64 3.82 -9.64 -0.61
C PRO A 64 3.25 -8.64 0.40
N ALA A 65 4.12 -7.96 1.16
CA ALA A 65 3.68 -6.98 2.15
C ALA A 65 3.17 -5.70 1.50
N THR A 66 3.90 -5.18 0.50
CA THR A 66 3.47 -4.02 -0.28
C THR A 66 2.18 -4.30 -1.03
N PHE A 67 2.05 -5.49 -1.64
CA PHE A 67 0.83 -5.93 -2.31
C PHE A 67 -0.38 -5.89 -1.38
N GLU A 68 -0.29 -6.50 -0.19
CA GLU A 68 -1.43 -6.52 0.76
C GLU A 68 -1.78 -5.13 1.32
N ALA A 69 -0.78 -4.26 1.54
CA ALA A 69 -1.01 -2.89 1.98
C ALA A 69 -1.73 -2.06 0.91
N VAL A 70 -1.27 -2.13 -0.34
CA VAL A 70 -1.89 -1.43 -1.48
C VAL A 70 -3.27 -2.01 -1.76
N ARG A 71 -3.42 -3.34 -1.79
CA ARG A 71 -4.72 -4.02 -1.95
C ARG A 71 -5.73 -3.55 -0.91
N SER A 72 -5.32 -3.38 0.35
CA SER A 72 -6.18 -2.83 1.39
C SER A 72 -6.57 -1.36 1.15
N ALA A 73 -5.66 -0.53 0.66
CA ALA A 73 -5.94 0.86 0.32
C ALA A 73 -6.88 0.97 -0.90
N LEU A 74 -6.68 0.13 -1.92
CA LEU A 74 -7.52 0.06 -3.12
C LEU A 74 -8.93 -0.44 -2.81
N ALA A 75 -9.08 -1.45 -1.94
CA ALA A 75 -10.40 -1.89 -1.49
C ALA A 75 -11.17 -0.76 -0.81
N ALA A 76 -10.50 0.02 0.07
CA ALA A 76 -11.12 1.17 0.71
C ALA A 76 -11.46 2.30 -0.28
N LEU A 77 -10.71 2.42 -1.38
CA LEU A 77 -11.04 3.33 -2.48
C LEU A 77 -12.27 2.84 -3.25
N GLN A 78 -12.33 1.55 -3.61
CA GLN A 78 -13.50 0.94 -4.28
C GLN A 78 -14.77 1.12 -3.46
N ASP A 79 -14.70 0.91 -2.14
CA ASP A 79 -15.84 1.13 -1.25
C ASP A 79 -16.32 2.59 -1.26
N ALA A 80 -15.40 3.56 -1.39
CA ALA A 80 -15.72 4.98 -1.36
C ALA A 80 -16.15 5.57 -2.72
N VAL A 81 -15.83 4.90 -3.83
CA VAL A 81 -16.23 5.29 -5.19
C VAL A 81 -16.63 4.05 -6.02
N PRO A 82 -17.73 3.36 -5.66
CA PRO A 82 -18.06 2.03 -6.18
C PRO A 82 -18.28 1.98 -7.70
N ASP A 83 -18.73 3.08 -8.30
CA ASP A 83 -19.00 3.17 -9.73
C ASP A 83 -17.78 3.62 -10.57
N TRP A 84 -16.65 3.91 -9.91
CA TRP A 84 -15.46 4.40 -10.60
C TRP A 84 -14.46 3.26 -10.88
N THR A 85 -13.98 3.20 -12.13
CA THR A 85 -12.94 2.28 -12.57
C THR A 85 -11.91 3.02 -13.43
N PRO A 86 -10.59 2.89 -13.16
CA PRO A 86 -9.56 3.52 -13.97
C PRO A 86 -9.34 2.76 -15.29
N ALA A 87 -9.29 3.46 -16.43
CA ALA A 87 -8.88 2.86 -17.71
C ALA A 87 -7.35 2.84 -17.85
N THR A 88 -6.68 3.81 -17.20
CA THR A 88 -5.22 3.96 -17.18
C THR A 88 -4.67 4.09 -15.77
N HIS A 89 -3.50 3.50 -15.55
CA HIS A 89 -2.81 3.51 -14.25
C HIS A 89 -1.30 3.74 -14.43
N THR A 90 -0.73 4.59 -13.57
CA THR A 90 0.71 4.82 -13.48
C THR A 90 1.22 4.53 -12.05
N ASP A 91 2.12 3.56 -11.93
CA ASP A 91 2.75 3.18 -10.67
C ASP A 91 4.15 3.82 -10.56
N VAL A 92 4.27 4.87 -9.74
CA VAL A 92 5.50 5.68 -9.66
C VAL A 92 6.41 5.17 -8.54
N GLY A 93 7.62 4.78 -8.92
CA GLY A 93 8.54 4.02 -8.05
C GLY A 93 8.00 2.62 -7.78
N GLY A 94 7.32 2.02 -8.76
CA GLY A 94 6.67 0.74 -8.58
C GLY A 94 7.64 -0.44 -8.40
N GLY A 95 8.93 -0.26 -8.67
CA GLY A 95 9.96 -1.28 -8.51
C GLY A 95 9.62 -2.57 -9.25
N THR A 96 9.35 -3.64 -8.48
CA THR A 96 8.96 -4.96 -9.01
C THR A 96 7.45 -5.07 -9.30
N GLY A 97 6.70 -3.98 -9.16
CA GLY A 97 5.29 -3.84 -9.53
C GLY A 97 4.28 -4.28 -8.48
N ALA A 98 4.64 -4.30 -7.18
CA ALA A 98 3.73 -4.79 -6.14
C ALA A 98 2.35 -4.11 -6.14
N ALA A 99 2.32 -2.78 -6.32
CA ALA A 99 1.08 -2.02 -6.41
C ALA A 99 0.33 -2.33 -7.71
N SER A 100 1.05 -2.47 -8.83
CA SER A 100 0.48 -2.89 -10.11
C SER A 100 -0.22 -4.26 -10.06
N TRP A 101 0.29 -5.21 -9.28
CA TRP A 101 -0.41 -6.48 -9.02
C TRP A 101 -1.71 -6.29 -8.24
N ALA A 102 -1.72 -5.40 -7.24
CA ALA A 102 -2.94 -5.08 -6.49
C ALA A 102 -3.97 -4.35 -7.37
N VAL A 103 -3.52 -3.47 -8.27
CA VAL A 103 -4.40 -2.81 -9.26
C VAL A 103 -4.99 -3.82 -10.23
N ALA A 104 -4.20 -4.76 -10.75
CA ALA A 104 -4.69 -5.82 -11.64
C ALA A 104 -5.68 -6.80 -11.00
N GLU A 105 -5.68 -6.91 -9.66
CA GLU A 105 -6.73 -7.64 -8.92
C GLU A 105 -8.02 -6.82 -8.84
N ALA A 106 -7.92 -5.52 -8.63
CA ALA A 106 -9.06 -4.64 -8.45
C ALA A 106 -9.75 -4.27 -9.78
N TRP A 107 -8.99 -4.07 -10.86
CA TRP A 107 -9.49 -3.59 -12.14
C TRP A 107 -8.69 -4.14 -13.34
N ASP A 108 -9.36 -4.23 -14.48
CA ASP A 108 -8.69 -4.44 -15.77
C ASP A 108 -8.28 -3.08 -16.36
N THR A 109 -7.02 -2.71 -16.14
CA THR A 109 -6.51 -1.35 -16.38
C THR A 109 -5.16 -1.39 -17.09
N ALA A 110 -4.99 -0.55 -18.11
CA ALA A 110 -3.70 -0.39 -18.79
C ALA A 110 -2.69 0.27 -17.84
N THR A 111 -1.66 -0.47 -17.45
CA THR A 111 -0.70 -0.05 -16.41
C THR A 111 0.68 0.27 -16.98
N THR A 112 1.26 1.37 -16.50
CA THR A 112 2.68 1.71 -16.68
C THR A 112 3.38 1.78 -15.32
N VAL A 113 4.48 1.05 -15.16
CA VAL A 113 5.38 1.13 -14.00
C VAL A 113 6.57 2.01 -14.34
N LEU A 114 6.82 3.01 -13.51
CA LEU A 114 7.98 3.89 -13.58
C LEU A 114 8.93 3.61 -12.43
N ASP A 115 10.19 3.31 -12.70
CA ASP A 115 11.22 3.19 -11.65
C ASP A 115 12.60 3.58 -12.17
N TRP A 116 13.51 3.95 -11.27
CA TRP A 116 14.87 4.31 -11.65
C TRP A 116 15.80 3.08 -11.71
N ALA A 117 15.45 2.00 -11.01
CA ALA A 117 16.20 0.77 -10.88
C ALA A 117 15.81 -0.25 -11.97
N GLU A 118 16.57 -0.25 -13.07
CA GLU A 118 16.41 -1.22 -14.17
C GLU A 118 16.33 -2.69 -13.71
N PRO A 119 17.15 -3.17 -12.74
CA PRO A 119 17.04 -4.54 -12.27
C PRO A 119 15.67 -4.88 -11.64
N ALA A 120 15.02 -3.91 -10.99
CA ALA A 120 13.69 -4.08 -10.41
C ALA A 120 12.61 -4.17 -11.49
N LEU A 121 12.67 -3.29 -12.51
CA LEU A 121 11.77 -3.33 -13.66
C LEU A 121 11.88 -4.64 -14.43
N ALA A 122 13.12 -5.10 -14.70
CA ALA A 122 13.37 -6.35 -15.39
C ALA A 122 12.80 -7.55 -14.63
N LEU A 123 12.96 -7.60 -13.30
CA LEU A 123 12.38 -8.66 -12.49
C LEU A 123 10.85 -8.58 -12.43
N GLY A 124 10.30 -7.37 -12.29
CA GLY A 124 8.85 -7.15 -12.27
C GLY A 124 8.20 -7.66 -13.56
N ARG A 125 8.81 -7.38 -14.72
CA ARG A 125 8.38 -7.91 -16.02
C ARG A 125 8.40 -9.43 -16.06
N GLU A 126 9.48 -10.06 -15.61
CA GLU A 126 9.58 -11.53 -15.55
C GLU A 126 8.48 -12.15 -14.66
N LEU A 127 8.22 -11.57 -13.48
CA LEU A 127 7.16 -12.03 -12.59
C LEU A 127 5.78 -11.88 -13.23
N ALA A 128 5.54 -10.74 -13.90
CA ALA A 128 4.29 -10.46 -14.57
C ALA A 128 4.04 -11.42 -15.75
N ASP A 129 5.05 -11.68 -16.58
CA ASP A 129 4.98 -12.64 -17.69
C ASP A 129 4.74 -14.07 -17.19
N ALA A 130 5.39 -14.45 -16.07
CA ALA A 130 5.23 -15.77 -15.45
C ALA A 130 3.86 -15.98 -14.79
N SER A 131 3.09 -14.91 -14.56
CA SER A 131 1.79 -14.99 -13.89
C SER A 131 0.71 -15.69 -14.72
N GLY A 132 0.83 -15.65 -16.05
CA GLY A 132 -0.22 -16.08 -16.98
C GLY A 132 -1.46 -15.18 -17.01
N ILE A 133 -1.43 -14.02 -16.35
CA ILE A 133 -2.51 -13.03 -16.33
C ILE A 133 -2.24 -11.98 -17.42
N GLU A 134 -3.19 -11.79 -18.33
CA GLU A 134 -3.03 -10.94 -19.52
C GLU A 134 -2.72 -9.47 -19.16
N SER A 135 -3.48 -8.88 -18.23
CA SER A 135 -3.29 -7.48 -17.80
C SER A 135 -1.91 -7.24 -17.16
N LEU A 136 -1.36 -8.23 -16.47
CA LEU A 136 -0.01 -8.16 -15.91
C LEU A 136 1.06 -8.27 -17.01
N GLY A 137 0.92 -9.23 -17.94
CA GLY A 137 1.83 -9.36 -19.08
C GLY A 137 1.83 -8.14 -20.02
N ALA A 138 0.75 -7.36 -20.01
CA ALA A 138 0.63 -6.12 -20.78
C ALA A 138 1.25 -4.88 -20.12
N ILE A 139 1.79 -4.99 -18.89
CA ILE A 139 2.38 -3.85 -18.18
C ILE A 139 3.54 -3.25 -18.98
N ARG A 140 3.52 -1.93 -19.13
CA ARG A 140 4.66 -1.16 -19.65
C ARG A 140 5.60 -0.84 -18.49
N TRP A 141 6.87 -1.22 -18.62
CA TRP A 141 7.90 -0.92 -17.63
C TRP A 141 8.86 0.08 -18.23
N GLU A 142 8.98 1.25 -17.60
CA GLU A 142 9.75 2.37 -18.13
C GLU A 142 10.71 2.90 -17.06
N ARG A 143 11.96 3.11 -17.48
CA ARG A 143 12.97 3.67 -16.60
C ARG A 143 12.80 5.18 -16.48
N ALA A 144 12.58 5.67 -15.26
CA ALA A 144 12.43 7.09 -14.99
C ALA A 144 13.11 7.48 -13.68
N ARG A 145 13.78 8.65 -13.66
CA ARG A 145 14.31 9.21 -12.41
C ARG A 145 13.16 9.94 -11.70
N ILE A 146 12.91 9.53 -10.46
CA ILE A 146 11.90 10.15 -9.60
C ILE A 146 12.55 11.35 -8.89
N GLY A 147 11.93 12.51 -9.00
CA GLY A 147 12.40 13.76 -8.39
C GLY A 147 11.75 14.98 -9.02
N SER A 148 12.27 16.16 -8.69
CA SER A 148 11.69 17.45 -9.12
C SER A 148 11.49 17.65 -10.63
N ALA A 149 12.25 16.97 -11.48
CA ALA A 149 12.11 17.04 -12.94
C ALA A 149 11.12 16.03 -13.54
N LEU A 150 10.49 15.17 -12.71
CA LEU A 150 9.57 14.15 -13.18
C LEU A 150 8.31 14.80 -13.76
N SER A 151 8.00 14.46 -15.01
CA SER A 151 6.72 14.75 -15.64
C SER A 151 5.99 13.44 -15.87
N LEU A 152 4.74 13.38 -15.43
CA LEU A 152 3.89 12.20 -15.57
C LEU A 152 2.85 12.47 -16.67
N PRO A 153 2.67 11.56 -17.64
CA PRO A 153 1.53 11.60 -18.53
C PRO A 153 0.22 11.55 -17.73
N GLU A 154 -0.83 12.17 -18.26
CA GLU A 154 -2.15 12.08 -17.64
C GLU A 154 -2.64 10.62 -17.59
N THR A 155 -3.25 10.25 -16.48
CA THR A 155 -3.70 8.89 -16.18
C THR A 155 -4.89 8.93 -15.22
N ASP A 156 -5.71 7.88 -15.17
CA ASP A 156 -6.88 7.86 -14.29
C ASP A 156 -6.49 7.58 -12.83
N LEU A 157 -5.55 6.67 -12.60
CA LEU A 157 -5.03 6.30 -11.29
C LEU A 157 -3.51 6.50 -11.22
N VAL A 158 -3.03 7.13 -10.16
CA VAL A 158 -1.60 7.12 -9.79
C VAL A 158 -1.41 6.38 -8.47
N THR A 159 -0.51 5.41 -8.42
CA THR A 159 -0.02 4.83 -7.17
C THR A 159 1.39 5.30 -6.84
N VAL A 160 1.65 5.57 -5.57
CA VAL A 160 2.99 5.81 -5.02
C VAL A 160 3.11 4.98 -3.74
N SER A 161 3.86 3.88 -3.77
CA SER A 161 3.93 2.96 -2.61
C SER A 161 5.36 2.73 -2.13
N TYR A 162 5.66 3.10 -0.89
CA TYR A 162 6.96 2.92 -0.23
C TYR A 162 8.13 3.59 -0.97
N VAL A 163 7.86 4.76 -1.55
CA VAL A 163 8.84 5.52 -2.35
C VAL A 163 9.16 6.86 -1.69
N LEU A 164 8.22 7.49 -0.98
CA LEU A 164 8.45 8.82 -0.41
C LEU A 164 9.55 8.75 0.66
N ASN A 165 9.65 7.65 1.42
CA ASN A 165 10.73 7.42 2.38
C ASN A 165 12.14 7.35 1.76
N GLU A 166 12.25 7.17 0.45
CA GLU A 166 13.54 7.08 -0.26
C GLU A 166 13.99 8.43 -0.84
N LEU A 167 13.10 9.42 -0.84
CA LEU A 167 13.31 10.71 -1.48
C LEU A 167 13.71 11.80 -0.47
N THR A 168 14.39 12.83 -0.99
CA THR A 168 14.60 14.08 -0.26
C THR A 168 13.25 14.77 0.03
N ALA A 169 13.22 15.72 0.97
CA ALA A 169 12.00 16.48 1.24
C ALA A 169 11.45 17.14 -0.03
N ASP A 170 12.28 17.88 -0.75
CA ASP A 170 11.85 18.59 -1.96
C ASP A 170 11.36 17.63 -3.06
N ASP A 171 12.03 16.49 -3.25
CA ASP A 171 11.61 15.50 -4.24
C ASP A 171 10.29 14.81 -3.86
N ARG A 172 10.03 14.56 -2.57
CA ARG A 172 8.71 14.05 -2.11
C ARG A 172 7.60 15.01 -2.51
N LEU A 173 7.80 16.30 -2.23
CA LEU A 173 6.83 17.35 -2.50
C LEU A 173 6.56 17.47 -4.00
N ALA A 174 7.62 17.51 -4.80
CA ALA A 174 7.49 17.58 -6.24
C ALA A 174 6.79 16.34 -6.84
N LEU A 175 7.06 15.14 -6.29
CA LEU A 175 6.40 13.91 -6.73
C LEU A 175 4.89 13.94 -6.42
N VAL A 176 4.49 14.33 -5.22
CA VAL A 176 3.06 14.44 -4.87
C VAL A 176 2.36 15.45 -5.77
N ASP A 177 3.00 16.59 -6.04
CA ASP A 177 2.45 17.61 -6.94
C ASP A 177 2.35 17.10 -8.39
N ALA A 178 3.32 16.31 -8.85
CA ALA A 178 3.29 15.68 -10.17
C ALA A 178 2.18 14.63 -10.28
N ALA A 179 2.01 13.78 -9.26
CA ALA A 179 0.93 12.81 -9.16
C ALA A 179 -0.44 13.50 -9.19
N ALA A 180 -0.60 14.56 -8.40
CA ALA A 180 -1.82 15.36 -8.36
C ALA A 180 -2.16 15.97 -9.73
N ARG A 181 -1.16 16.50 -10.45
CA ARG A 181 -1.37 17.06 -11.80
C ARG A 181 -1.77 16.01 -12.82
N ALA A 182 -1.15 14.82 -12.78
CA ALA A 182 -1.37 13.77 -13.78
C ALA A 182 -2.66 12.98 -13.55
N ALA A 183 -3.07 12.77 -12.29
CA ALA A 183 -4.24 11.96 -11.97
C ALA A 183 -5.54 12.68 -12.33
N ARG A 184 -6.31 12.08 -13.23
CA ARG A 184 -7.67 12.52 -13.63
C ARG A 184 -8.75 11.98 -12.69
N GLY A 185 -8.52 10.81 -12.11
CA GLY A 185 -9.46 10.14 -11.20
C GLY A 185 -8.97 10.12 -9.76
N ALA A 186 -7.91 9.36 -9.48
CA ALA A 186 -7.47 9.10 -8.11
C ALA A 186 -5.94 9.08 -7.96
N VAL A 187 -5.48 9.39 -6.74
CA VAL A 187 -4.11 9.17 -6.28
C VAL A 187 -4.17 8.32 -5.02
N VAL A 188 -3.39 7.23 -4.98
CA VAL A 188 -3.23 6.37 -3.81
C VAL A 188 -1.77 6.35 -3.39
N ILE A 189 -1.51 6.78 -2.16
CA ILE A 189 -0.16 6.83 -1.60
C ILE A 189 -0.10 5.95 -0.36
N VAL A 190 0.90 5.06 -0.31
CA VAL A 190 1.11 4.11 0.79
C VAL A 190 2.55 4.23 1.30
N GLU A 191 2.72 4.31 2.62
CA GLU A 191 4.02 4.39 3.30
C GLU A 191 4.07 3.43 4.49
N PRO A 192 5.26 3.11 5.03
CA PRO A 192 5.38 2.35 6.27
C PRO A 192 4.53 2.94 7.40
N GLY A 193 3.91 2.08 8.22
CA GLY A 193 3.05 2.47 9.35
C GLY A 193 3.85 2.93 10.58
N THR A 194 4.83 3.80 10.36
CA THR A 194 5.71 4.40 11.37
C THR A 194 5.33 5.87 11.57
N PRO A 195 5.81 6.53 12.64
CA PRO A 195 5.62 7.98 12.82
C PRO A 195 6.04 8.80 11.59
N ASP A 196 7.21 8.49 11.01
CA ASP A 196 7.73 9.20 9.83
C ASP A 196 6.90 8.93 8.57
N GLY A 197 6.45 7.69 8.37
CA GLY A 197 5.61 7.35 7.22
C GLY A 197 4.23 8.00 7.31
N TYR A 198 3.64 8.03 8.51
CA TYR A 198 2.43 8.81 8.78
C TYR A 198 2.61 10.31 8.49
N ALA A 199 3.71 10.91 8.95
CA ALA A 199 3.98 12.33 8.69
C ALA A 199 4.04 12.62 7.18
N ARG A 200 4.69 11.75 6.39
CA ARG A 200 4.70 11.84 4.92
C ARG A 200 3.32 11.70 4.31
N ILE A 201 2.47 10.81 4.82
CA ILE A 201 1.09 10.64 4.35
C ILE A 201 0.24 11.87 4.65
N ILE A 202 0.38 12.49 5.83
CA ILE A 202 -0.36 13.73 6.14
C ILE A 202 0.10 14.89 5.24
N GLU A 203 1.41 15.05 5.03
CA GLU A 203 1.95 16.05 4.10
C GLU A 203 1.44 15.84 2.66
N ALA A 204 1.42 14.59 2.19
CA ALA A 204 0.91 14.26 0.87
C ALA A 204 -0.60 14.48 0.76
N ARG A 205 -1.36 14.11 1.79
CA ARG A 205 -2.80 14.32 1.91
C ARG A 205 -3.14 15.81 1.80
N ASP A 206 -2.48 16.66 2.57
CA ASP A 206 -2.77 18.10 2.60
C ASP A 206 -2.48 18.74 1.23
N ARG A 207 -1.44 18.28 0.53
CA ARG A 207 -1.14 18.69 -0.85
C ARG A 207 -2.18 18.25 -1.86
N LEU A 208 -2.65 17.00 -1.77
CA LEU A 208 -3.72 16.50 -2.64
C LEU A 208 -5.00 17.33 -2.46
N ILE A 209 -5.36 17.64 -1.21
CA ILE A 209 -6.51 18.50 -0.90
C ILE A 209 -6.31 19.90 -1.48
N ALA A 210 -5.14 20.50 -1.29
CA ALA A 210 -4.82 21.82 -1.88
C ALA A 210 -4.87 21.80 -3.43
N ALA A 211 -4.60 20.66 -4.06
CA ALA A 211 -4.74 20.45 -5.50
C ALA A 211 -6.18 20.12 -5.96
N GLY A 212 -7.16 20.22 -5.06
CA GLY A 212 -8.59 20.05 -5.34
C GLY A 212 -9.09 18.61 -5.26
N PHE A 213 -8.34 17.70 -4.64
CA PHE A 213 -8.81 16.34 -4.37
C PHE A 213 -9.66 16.28 -3.10
N THR A 214 -10.60 15.33 -3.07
CA THR A 214 -11.33 14.92 -1.88
C THR A 214 -10.72 13.61 -1.35
N VAL A 215 -10.49 13.51 -0.04
CA VAL A 215 -10.04 12.26 0.57
C VAL A 215 -11.17 11.24 0.56
N ALA A 216 -10.97 10.12 -0.12
CA ALA A 216 -11.90 9.00 -0.17
C ALA A 216 -11.65 8.00 0.98
N ALA A 217 -10.38 7.75 1.29
CA ALA A 217 -9.96 6.88 2.40
C ALA A 217 -8.53 7.23 2.86
N PRO A 218 -8.10 6.82 4.07
CA PRO A 218 -8.89 6.21 5.14
C PRO A 218 -9.74 7.23 5.91
N CYS A 219 -9.36 8.51 5.85
CA CYS A 219 -9.99 9.57 6.63
C CYS A 219 -11.45 9.75 6.20
N PRO A 220 -12.38 9.95 7.15
CA PRO A 220 -13.79 10.20 6.84
C PRO A 220 -14.07 11.66 6.43
N HIS A 221 -13.02 12.50 6.33
CA HIS A 221 -13.11 13.93 6.02
C HIS A 221 -11.84 14.42 5.31
N SER A 222 -11.94 15.60 4.69
CA SER A 222 -10.82 16.32 4.07
C SER A 222 -10.30 17.50 4.93
N ALA A 223 -10.80 17.69 6.14
CA ALA A 223 -10.27 18.69 7.10
C ALA A 223 -8.89 18.32 7.67
N ALA A 224 -8.28 19.16 8.49
CA ALA A 224 -7.02 18.85 9.16
C ALA A 224 -7.12 17.53 9.97
N CYS A 225 -6.04 16.74 10.00
CA CYS A 225 -6.03 15.50 10.79
C CYS A 225 -6.16 15.83 12.29
N PRO A 226 -7.07 15.17 13.04
CA PRO A 226 -7.26 15.46 14.47
C PRO A 226 -6.17 14.89 15.39
N ILE A 227 -5.22 14.09 14.86
CA ILE A 227 -4.06 13.64 15.63
C ILE A 227 -3.08 14.80 15.73
N GLU A 228 -2.76 15.22 16.96
CA GLU A 228 -1.75 16.25 17.21
C GLU A 228 -0.37 15.77 16.75
N PRO A 229 0.34 16.50 15.87
CA PRO A 229 1.65 16.11 15.37
C PRO A 229 2.64 15.79 16.49
N GLY A 230 3.32 14.66 16.39
CA GLY A 230 4.32 14.22 17.37
C GLY A 230 3.76 13.50 18.61
N THR A 231 2.44 13.47 18.80
CA THR A 231 1.82 12.75 19.95
C THR A 231 1.45 11.31 19.61
N ASP A 232 1.03 11.06 18.37
CA ASP A 232 0.60 9.75 17.89
C ASP A 232 0.68 9.71 16.35
N TRP A 233 0.41 8.55 15.74
CA TRP A 233 0.35 8.39 14.28
C TRP A 233 -0.78 7.45 13.83
N CYS A 234 -1.45 7.80 12.73
CA CYS A 234 -2.45 6.92 12.12
C CYS A 234 -1.77 5.89 11.20
N HIS A 235 -2.05 4.61 11.42
CA HIS A 235 -1.58 3.50 10.59
C HIS A 235 -2.61 2.38 10.62
N PHE A 236 -2.42 1.35 9.79
CA PHE A 236 -3.29 0.19 9.62
C PHE A 236 -2.45 -1.09 9.56
N SER A 237 -3.10 -2.23 9.36
CA SER A 237 -2.46 -3.54 9.41
C SER A 237 -3.02 -4.45 8.33
N ALA A 238 -2.18 -4.91 7.41
CA ALA A 238 -2.54 -5.91 6.42
C ALA A 238 -1.86 -7.24 6.79
N ARG A 239 -2.61 -8.34 6.73
CA ARG A 239 -2.06 -9.67 7.03
C ARG A 239 -1.42 -10.27 5.78
N VAL A 240 -0.15 -10.62 5.90
CA VAL A 240 0.67 -11.18 4.83
C VAL A 240 0.93 -12.64 5.12
N SER A 241 0.61 -13.52 4.17
CA SER A 241 0.97 -14.94 4.26
C SER A 241 2.47 -15.11 4.04
N ARG A 242 3.18 -15.76 4.98
CA ARG A 242 4.61 -16.04 4.84
C ARG A 242 4.84 -17.29 4.01
N SER A 243 5.60 -17.15 2.92
CA SER A 243 6.14 -18.29 2.17
C SER A 243 7.10 -19.12 3.03
N SER A 244 7.44 -20.34 2.57
CA SER A 244 8.48 -21.17 3.21
C SER A 244 9.80 -20.44 3.32
N LEU A 245 10.21 -19.71 2.27
CA LEU A 245 11.41 -18.88 2.29
C LEU A 245 11.30 -17.73 3.29
N HIS A 246 10.17 -17.02 3.33
CA HIS A 246 9.96 -15.95 4.33
C HIS A 246 10.14 -16.46 5.76
N ARG A 247 9.66 -17.67 6.05
CA ARG A 247 9.83 -18.31 7.37
C ARG A 247 11.28 -18.70 7.65
N GLN A 248 11.98 -19.23 6.64
CA GLN A 248 13.40 -19.58 6.75
C GLN A 248 14.28 -18.35 6.99
N VAL A 249 13.96 -17.24 6.34
CA VAL A 249 14.78 -16.03 6.35
C VAL A 249 14.52 -15.13 7.57
N LYS A 250 13.26 -14.92 7.96
CA LYS A 250 12.94 -14.00 9.08
C LYS A 250 13.06 -14.64 10.46
N GLY A 251 13.33 -15.94 10.56
CA GLY A 251 13.36 -16.66 11.82
C GLY A 251 12.03 -16.55 12.57
N GLY A 252 11.00 -17.26 12.09
CA GLY A 252 9.69 -17.29 12.75
C GLY A 252 8.85 -18.50 12.38
N SER A 253 8.16 -19.07 13.36
CA SER A 253 7.30 -20.26 13.20
C SER A 253 5.90 -19.94 12.66
N LEU A 254 5.44 -18.68 12.77
CA LEU A 254 4.11 -18.28 12.32
C LEU A 254 4.04 -18.20 10.79
N ALA A 255 2.93 -18.71 10.24
CA ALA A 255 2.65 -18.72 8.80
C ALA A 255 2.23 -17.36 8.23
N TYR A 256 2.20 -16.31 9.05
CA TYR A 256 1.80 -14.97 8.64
C TYR A 256 2.60 -13.88 9.38
N GLU A 257 2.63 -12.69 8.81
CA GLU A 257 3.03 -11.45 9.48
C GLU A 257 2.01 -10.35 9.21
N ASP A 258 2.02 -9.31 10.04
CA ASP A 258 1.16 -8.15 9.86
C ASP A 258 2.05 -6.98 9.40
N GLU A 259 1.88 -6.52 8.14
CA GLU A 259 2.52 -5.32 7.62
C GLU A 259 1.77 -4.10 8.15
N LYS A 260 2.50 -3.18 8.78
CA LYS A 260 1.96 -1.89 9.22
C LYS A 260 2.20 -0.85 8.15
N PHE A 261 1.15 -0.13 7.77
CA PHE A 261 1.20 0.87 6.72
C PHE A 261 0.32 2.07 7.05
N SER A 262 0.64 3.23 6.48
CA SER A 262 -0.20 4.42 6.47
C SER A 262 -0.52 4.74 5.02
N TYR A 263 -1.71 5.27 4.73
CA TYR A 263 -2.09 5.57 3.35
C TYR A 263 -3.04 6.76 3.26
N VAL A 264 -3.13 7.31 2.05
CA VAL A 264 -4.21 8.20 1.61
C VAL A 264 -4.66 7.77 0.22
N ALA A 265 -5.97 7.66 0.02
CA ALA A 265 -6.61 7.54 -1.27
C ALA A 265 -7.46 8.79 -1.47
N ALA A 266 -7.13 9.58 -2.49
CA ALA A 266 -7.80 10.83 -2.80
C ALA A 266 -8.32 10.80 -4.23
N VAL A 267 -9.50 11.36 -4.46
CA VAL A 267 -10.17 11.37 -5.76
C VAL A 267 -10.48 12.79 -6.24
N ARG A 268 -10.62 12.96 -7.56
CA ARG A 268 -11.27 14.13 -8.14
C ARG A 268 -12.77 13.91 -8.14
N GLY A 269 -13.51 14.83 -7.52
CA GLY A 269 -14.96 14.74 -7.38
C GLY A 269 -15.40 14.25 -6.00
N ALA A 270 -16.64 13.75 -5.93
CA ALA A 270 -17.24 13.27 -4.69
C ALA A 270 -16.78 11.85 -4.35
N ALA A 271 -16.68 11.56 -3.06
CA ALA A 271 -16.45 10.22 -2.52
C ALA A 271 -17.46 9.94 -1.41
N GLU A 272 -17.94 8.71 -1.34
CA GLU A 272 -18.72 8.18 -0.23
C GLU A 272 -17.77 7.76 0.90
N ALA A 273 -17.09 8.75 1.49
CA ALA A 273 -16.18 8.50 2.60
C ALA A 273 -16.94 7.85 3.78
N ALA A 274 -16.23 7.01 4.52
CA ALA A 274 -16.76 6.37 5.72
C ALA A 274 -17.31 7.40 6.71
N VAL A 275 -18.41 7.09 7.40
CA VAL A 275 -18.92 7.98 8.47
C VAL A 275 -17.96 8.06 9.66
N ASN A 276 -17.36 6.94 10.04
CA ASN A 276 -16.21 6.88 10.93
C ASN A 276 -15.27 5.76 10.49
N ARG A 277 -14.00 5.89 10.85
CA ARG A 277 -12.96 4.90 10.58
C ARG A 277 -12.37 4.39 11.88
N VAL A 278 -12.28 3.06 12.04
CA VAL A 278 -11.56 2.44 13.16
C VAL A 278 -10.06 2.66 12.96
N VAL A 279 -9.43 3.47 13.81
CA VAL A 279 -8.02 3.89 13.66
C VAL A 279 -7.04 3.13 14.56
N ARG A 280 -7.53 2.20 15.38
CA ARG A 280 -6.72 1.30 16.21
C ARG A 280 -7.33 -0.10 16.23
N ARG A 281 -6.52 -1.10 16.58
CA ARG A 281 -7.02 -2.45 16.88
C ARG A 281 -8.11 -2.37 17.96
N PRO A 282 -9.34 -2.88 17.70
CA PRO A 282 -10.39 -2.92 18.70
C PRO A 282 -9.95 -3.61 20.00
N GLN A 283 -10.23 -2.99 21.15
CA GLN A 283 -9.88 -3.55 22.45
C GLN A 283 -11.05 -4.37 22.99
N ILE A 284 -10.98 -5.69 22.79
CA ILE A 284 -12.02 -6.62 23.27
C ILE A 284 -11.78 -6.89 24.76
N ARG A 285 -12.79 -6.59 25.59
CA ARG A 285 -12.81 -6.87 27.03
C ARG A 285 -14.03 -7.72 27.39
N LYS A 286 -14.11 -8.20 28.64
CA LYS A 286 -15.25 -8.98 29.12
C LYS A 286 -16.53 -8.13 29.02
N GLY A 287 -17.40 -8.46 28.06
CA GLY A 287 -18.71 -7.82 27.89
C GLY A 287 -18.74 -6.49 27.14
N GLN A 288 -17.59 -6.01 26.65
CA GLN A 288 -17.51 -4.76 25.88
C GLN A 288 -16.33 -4.75 24.89
N VAL A 289 -16.43 -3.91 23.88
CA VAL A 289 -15.36 -3.59 22.94
C VAL A 289 -15.15 -2.07 22.96
N LEU A 290 -13.90 -1.63 23.04
CA LEU A 290 -13.54 -0.22 22.89
C LEU A 290 -13.00 0.00 21.47
N LEU A 291 -13.57 0.97 20.77
CA LEU A 291 -13.19 1.38 19.43
C LEU A 291 -12.63 2.80 19.49
N ASP A 292 -11.44 3.01 18.91
CA ASP A 292 -10.90 4.34 18.66
C ASP A 292 -11.22 4.72 17.22
N LEU A 293 -11.94 5.81 17.05
CA LEU A 293 -12.54 6.23 15.78
C LEU A 293 -12.00 7.59 15.36
N CYS A 294 -11.67 7.75 14.09
CA CYS A 294 -11.69 9.05 13.43
C CYS A 294 -13.08 9.26 12.85
N THR A 295 -13.67 10.42 13.05
CA THR A 295 -15.10 10.68 12.78
C THR A 295 -15.27 11.76 11.71
N VAL A 296 -16.38 11.75 10.98
CA VAL A 296 -16.71 12.80 9.99
C VAL A 296 -16.75 14.21 10.60
N ASP A 297 -17.02 14.31 11.91
CA ASP A 297 -17.00 15.55 12.69
C ASP A 297 -15.57 16.03 13.05
N GLU A 298 -14.55 15.50 12.35
CA GLU A 298 -13.16 15.97 12.43
C GLU A 298 -12.51 15.76 13.80
N VAL A 299 -12.98 14.77 14.58
CA VAL A 299 -12.45 14.44 15.91
C VAL A 299 -12.11 12.97 16.07
N LEU A 300 -11.17 12.70 16.97
CA LEU A 300 -10.94 11.36 17.51
C LEU A 300 -11.92 11.08 18.64
N ARG A 301 -12.64 9.95 18.55
CA ARG A 301 -13.62 9.54 19.55
C ARG A 301 -13.38 8.10 19.96
N ARG A 302 -13.37 7.85 21.27
CA ARG A 302 -13.44 6.49 21.82
C ARG A 302 -14.90 6.10 22.04
N GLU A 303 -15.33 5.01 21.43
CA GLU A 303 -16.66 4.43 21.58
C GLU A 303 -16.60 3.11 22.36
N THR A 304 -17.55 2.91 23.29
CA THR A 304 -17.68 1.65 24.05
C THR A 304 -18.94 0.91 23.63
N VAL A 305 -18.77 -0.23 22.96
CA VAL A 305 -19.88 -1.10 22.54
C VAL A 305 -20.00 -2.26 23.52
N THR A 306 -21.15 -2.44 24.16
CA THR A 306 -21.36 -3.42 25.23
C THR A 306 -22.37 -4.49 24.82
N LYS A 307 -22.44 -5.61 25.55
CA LYS A 307 -23.39 -6.72 25.27
C LYS A 307 -24.86 -6.27 25.11
N ARG A 308 -25.29 -5.20 25.80
CA ARG A 308 -26.66 -4.65 25.66
C ARG A 308 -26.97 -4.10 24.27
N HIS A 309 -25.95 -3.80 23.46
CA HIS A 309 -26.12 -3.33 22.08
C HIS A 309 -26.34 -4.48 21.06
N GLY A 310 -26.48 -5.73 21.51
CA GLY A 310 -26.96 -6.83 20.67
C GLY A 310 -26.09 -7.11 19.43
N THR A 311 -26.66 -6.94 18.24
CA THR A 311 -25.97 -7.15 16.95
C THR A 311 -24.76 -6.23 16.79
N LEU A 312 -24.85 -4.98 17.22
CA LEU A 312 -23.73 -4.04 17.18
C LEU A 312 -22.55 -4.51 18.03
N TYR A 313 -22.80 -5.21 19.15
CA TYR A 313 -21.73 -5.82 19.95
C TYR A 313 -21.03 -6.97 19.22
N ARG A 314 -21.77 -7.77 18.43
CA ARG A 314 -21.17 -8.82 17.60
C ARG A 314 -20.31 -8.18 16.51
N ALA A 315 -20.86 -7.21 15.80
CA ALA A 315 -20.12 -6.44 14.81
C ALA A 315 -18.85 -5.79 15.40
N ALA A 316 -18.92 -5.18 16.59
CA ALA A 316 -17.74 -4.59 17.23
C ALA A 316 -16.65 -5.61 17.57
N ARG A 317 -17.02 -6.87 17.87
CA ARG A 317 -16.04 -7.94 18.13
C ARG A 317 -15.35 -8.42 16.87
N ASP A 318 -16.04 -8.34 15.75
CA ASP A 318 -15.56 -8.78 14.44
C ASP A 318 -14.89 -7.63 13.67
N ALA A 319 -15.10 -6.39 14.12
CA ALA A 319 -14.47 -5.20 13.58
C ALA A 319 -12.94 -5.31 13.61
N SER A 320 -12.34 -4.80 12.56
CA SER A 320 -10.92 -4.75 12.31
C SER A 320 -10.42 -3.33 12.20
N TRP A 321 -9.10 -3.21 12.27
CA TRP A 321 -8.42 -1.94 12.11
C TRP A 321 -8.58 -1.45 10.67
N GLY A 322 -9.17 -0.27 10.49
CA GLY A 322 -9.47 0.28 9.18
C GLY A 322 -10.92 0.09 8.76
N ASP A 323 -11.76 -0.57 9.56
CA ASP A 323 -13.17 -0.76 9.20
C ASP A 323 -13.97 0.54 9.29
N VAL A 324 -15.03 0.63 8.48
CA VAL A 324 -16.07 1.65 8.63
C VAL A 324 -16.87 1.35 9.90
N TRP A 325 -17.23 2.40 10.65
CA TRP A 325 -18.03 2.25 11.87
C TRP A 325 -19.13 3.29 11.99
N PRO A 326 -20.38 2.93 12.37
CA PRO A 326 -20.87 1.56 12.46
C PRO A 326 -20.91 0.89 11.07
N PRO A 327 -20.92 -0.45 10.99
CA PRO A 327 -21.15 -1.14 9.72
C PRO A 327 -22.54 -0.77 9.17
N ALA A 328 -22.67 -0.80 7.84
CA ALA A 328 -23.97 -0.67 7.19
C ALA A 328 -24.92 -1.76 7.72
N GLY A 329 -26.18 -1.38 7.97
CA GLY A 329 -27.21 -2.24 8.56
C GLY A 329 -27.75 -3.30 7.62
#